data_AF-A0A8H5C8K9-F1
#
_entry.id   AF-A0A8H5C8K9-F1
#
_cell.length_a   1.000
_cell.length_b   1.000
_cell.length_c   1.000
_cell.angle_alpha   90.00
_cell.angle_beta   90.00
_cell.angle_gamma   90.00
#
_symmetry.space_group_name_H-M   'P 1'
#
loop_
_entity.id
_entity.type
_entity.pdbx_description
1 polymer ?
#
loop_
_entity_poly.entity_id
_entity_poly.type
_entity_poly.pdbx_seq_one_letter_code
_entity_poly.pdbx_strand_id
1 'polypeptide(L)'
;MDLGSNFSAKLEPFLLMAKSVKGAAAAKLIQDATSAPGVLVFSELLELPNIQELGKSEQHSKFLSLLQLFAYKTYQDYVQHKDALPPLNNAQITKLKYLSIVSLASERRILPYPLLLASLDMPNVRELEDLIIDAIYQDIIRGKLDQKEEQLEVEYTMGRDVEPGKVDELLEALRSWASTTAEVLTTLDAKITAIANEAATTKTLQGEYDRALQQTLKEVHDRQNNKGAGSASGGNYTSVGSSSFVGSLAGGVERALGGGSHRRERAERERDREMGMDVDEPGEGRGGGKSRKVSQDSVTVHGYQSVVGSATVAPSSLLFLNCRSFLTSVPPNFSAFSPTRLLLKLTAVLGLHNKKYNDSGTYGMSQFEVLRLKGTERPGTGEYDKHYEEGVYGCAGCGAPLYKSTTKFKSGCGWPAFFDAIPGAVKRHEDRTLGMTRIEITCAACDGHLRHVFKGEGFPTPTDERHCVNSVSLKFHEEK
;
A
#
# COMPACT_ATOMS: atom_id res chain seq x y z
N MET A 1 14.38 -20.77 -3.48
CA MET A 1 13.07 -20.93 -2.80
C MET A 1 13.15 -22.27 -2.08
N ASP A 2 13.91 -22.36 -1.00
CA ASP A 2 14.36 -23.65 -0.43
C ASP A 2 13.99 -23.79 1.04
N LEU A 3 12.77 -23.37 1.40
CA LEU A 3 12.32 -23.36 2.80
C LEU A 3 11.69 -24.69 3.24
N GLY A 4 11.17 -25.49 2.30
CA GLY A 4 10.57 -26.80 2.60
C GLY A 4 11.53 -28.00 2.53
N SER A 5 12.63 -27.88 1.76
CA SER A 5 13.55 -29.00 1.49
C SER A 5 14.36 -29.43 2.73
N ASN A 6 14.65 -28.49 3.64
CA ASN A 6 15.44 -28.77 4.84
C ASN A 6 14.71 -29.66 5.86
N PHE A 7 13.38 -29.59 5.94
CA PHE A 7 12.60 -30.38 6.91
C PHE A 7 12.48 -31.85 6.48
N SER A 8 12.24 -32.09 5.18
CA SER A 8 12.17 -33.45 4.62
C SER A 8 13.52 -34.16 4.70
N ALA A 9 14.62 -33.47 4.39
CA ALA A 9 15.97 -34.03 4.51
C ALA A 9 16.34 -34.46 5.96
N LYS A 10 15.81 -33.76 6.97
CA LYS A 10 16.00 -34.13 8.38
C LYS A 10 15.12 -35.30 8.83
N LEU A 11 14.03 -35.57 8.11
CA LEU A 11 13.12 -36.68 8.38
C LEU A 11 13.59 -37.99 7.72
N GLU A 12 14.30 -37.93 6.59
CA GLU A 12 14.79 -39.11 5.84
C GLU A 12 15.49 -40.18 6.71
N PRO A 13 16.41 -39.84 7.64
CA PRO A 13 17.04 -40.85 8.50
C PRO A 13 16.02 -41.61 9.36
N PHE A 14 14.99 -40.90 9.85
CA PHE A 14 13.93 -41.50 10.65
C PHE A 14 13.02 -42.39 9.82
N LEU A 15 12.73 -42.01 8.56
CA LEU A 15 11.94 -42.85 7.64
C LEU A 15 12.66 -44.15 7.28
N LEU A 16 13.98 -44.09 7.05
CA LEU A 16 14.80 -45.28 6.79
C LEU A 16 14.78 -46.24 7.98
N MET A 17 14.92 -45.72 9.20
CA MET A 17 14.80 -46.53 10.41
C MET A 17 13.38 -47.06 10.62
N ALA A 18 12.34 -46.26 10.34
CA ALA A 18 10.95 -46.66 10.51
C ALA A 18 10.54 -47.85 9.64
N LYS A 19 11.21 -48.06 8.49
CA LYS A 19 10.94 -49.20 7.60
C LYS A 19 11.36 -50.55 8.19
N SER A 20 12.42 -50.59 9.01
CA SER A 20 12.97 -51.83 9.57
C SER A 20 12.51 -52.11 11.00
N VAL A 21 12.06 -51.07 11.71
CA VAL A 21 11.80 -51.10 13.15
C VAL A 21 10.33 -51.43 13.45
N LYS A 22 10.08 -52.26 14.48
CA LYS A 22 8.73 -52.67 14.94
C LYS A 22 8.57 -52.56 16.46
N GLY A 23 7.33 -52.43 16.93
CA GLY A 23 6.97 -52.48 18.35
C GLY A 23 7.65 -51.40 19.20
N ALA A 24 8.27 -51.81 20.33
CA ALA A 24 8.92 -50.90 21.28
C ALA A 24 10.00 -50.00 20.65
N ALA A 25 10.72 -50.51 19.66
CA ALA A 25 11.73 -49.72 18.96
C ALA A 25 11.10 -48.65 18.06
N ALA A 26 9.89 -48.87 17.53
CA ALA A 26 9.16 -47.87 16.76
C ALA A 26 8.55 -46.80 17.69
N ALA A 27 8.12 -47.18 18.90
CA ALA A 27 7.72 -46.22 19.92
C ALA A 27 8.89 -45.29 20.33
N LYS A 28 10.10 -45.85 20.50
CA LYS A 28 11.31 -45.06 20.75
C LYS A 28 11.62 -44.13 19.57
N LEU A 29 11.52 -44.62 18.34
CA LEU A 29 11.72 -43.82 17.14
C LEU A 29 10.78 -42.61 17.07
N ILE A 30 9.50 -42.78 17.43
CA ILE A 30 8.54 -41.68 17.51
C ILE A 30 8.98 -40.64 18.55
N GLN A 31 9.45 -41.10 19.71
CA GLN A 31 9.94 -40.21 20.77
C GLN A 31 11.19 -39.43 20.33
N ASP A 32 12.11 -40.10 19.62
CA ASP A 32 13.33 -39.49 19.08
C ASP A 32 12.99 -38.49 17.96
N ALA A 33 12.11 -38.85 17.03
CA ALA A 33 11.67 -37.99 15.92
C ALA A 33 10.91 -36.74 16.41
N THR A 34 10.00 -36.91 17.39
CA THR A 34 9.26 -35.79 17.98
C THR A 34 10.18 -34.87 18.81
N SER A 35 11.28 -35.38 19.35
CA SER A 35 12.28 -34.58 20.08
C SER A 35 13.32 -33.90 19.16
N ALA A 36 13.55 -34.41 17.95
CA ALA A 36 14.60 -33.93 17.06
C ALA A 36 14.36 -32.48 16.56
N PRO A 37 15.33 -31.55 16.69
CA PRO A 37 15.14 -30.17 16.25
C PRO A 37 15.04 -30.08 14.72
N GLY A 38 14.10 -29.27 14.23
CA GLY A 38 13.87 -29.08 12.79
C GLY A 38 13.20 -30.26 12.08
N VAL A 39 12.60 -31.21 12.80
CA VAL A 39 11.62 -32.17 12.25
C VAL A 39 10.24 -31.73 12.72
N LEU A 40 9.44 -31.18 11.80
CA LEU A 40 8.16 -30.54 12.11
C LEU A 40 6.98 -31.10 11.30
N VAL A 41 7.27 -31.92 10.29
CA VAL A 41 6.31 -32.59 9.40
C VAL A 41 6.39 -34.09 9.66
N PHE A 42 5.25 -34.73 9.89
CA PHE A 42 5.16 -36.12 10.37
C PHE A 42 4.19 -36.99 9.54
N SER A 43 3.51 -36.45 8.54
CA SER A 43 2.60 -37.18 7.64
C SER A 43 3.21 -38.47 7.08
N GLU A 44 4.39 -38.37 6.45
CA GLU A 44 5.08 -39.53 5.89
C GLU A 44 5.39 -40.62 6.93
N LEU A 45 5.73 -40.20 8.16
CA LEU A 45 6.01 -41.12 9.26
C LEU A 45 4.71 -41.79 9.77
N LEU A 46 3.60 -41.05 9.79
CA LEU A 46 2.29 -41.55 10.22
C LEU A 46 1.66 -42.53 9.21
N GLU A 47 1.95 -42.37 7.92
CA GLU A 47 1.45 -43.23 6.84
C GLU A 47 2.15 -44.60 6.79
N LEU A 48 3.30 -44.76 7.45
CA LEU A 48 4.03 -46.02 7.43
C LEU A 48 3.25 -47.15 8.14
N PRO A 49 3.13 -48.33 7.51
CA PRO A 49 2.33 -49.44 8.05
C PRO A 49 2.88 -49.95 9.40
N ASN A 50 4.21 -49.95 9.56
CA ASN A 50 4.87 -50.35 10.81
C ASN A 50 4.46 -49.48 12.00
N ILE A 51 4.14 -48.20 11.75
CA ILE A 51 3.74 -47.23 12.78
C ILE A 51 2.23 -47.33 13.03
N GLN A 52 1.43 -47.55 11.99
CA GLN A 52 0.01 -47.83 12.16
C GLN A 52 -0.27 -49.13 12.92
N GLU A 53 0.60 -50.14 12.79
CA GLU A 53 0.53 -51.38 13.57
C GLU A 53 0.65 -51.13 15.09
N LEU A 54 1.33 -50.06 15.53
CA LEU A 54 1.42 -49.70 16.95
C LEU A 54 0.06 -49.33 17.55
N GLY A 55 -0.87 -48.83 16.74
CA GLY A 55 -2.23 -48.53 17.17
C GLY A 55 -3.02 -49.77 17.61
N LYS A 56 -2.62 -50.96 17.15
CA LYS A 56 -3.25 -52.24 17.53
C LYS A 56 -2.75 -52.77 18.88
N SER A 57 -1.63 -52.25 19.38
CA SER A 57 -1.00 -52.68 20.64
C SER A 57 -1.38 -51.74 21.78
N GLU A 58 -2.08 -52.22 22.82
CA GLU A 58 -2.54 -51.39 23.95
C GLU A 58 -1.41 -50.62 24.66
N GLN A 59 -0.19 -51.16 24.68
CA GLN A 59 0.96 -50.53 25.34
C GLN A 59 1.59 -49.39 24.53
N HIS A 60 1.42 -49.38 23.20
CA HIS A 60 2.09 -48.44 22.30
C HIS A 60 1.13 -47.49 21.56
N SER A 61 -0.19 -47.70 21.72
CA SER A 61 -1.24 -46.83 21.17
C SER A 61 -1.06 -45.37 21.59
N LYS A 62 -0.59 -45.11 22.83
CA LYS A 62 -0.30 -43.76 23.35
C LYS A 62 0.75 -43.01 22.51
N PHE A 63 1.73 -43.70 21.94
CA PHE A 63 2.76 -43.07 21.09
C PHE A 63 2.24 -42.74 19.69
N LEU A 64 1.26 -43.50 19.18
CA LEU A 64 0.57 -43.13 17.95
C LEU A 64 -0.29 -41.88 18.15
N SER A 65 -1.03 -41.80 19.26
CA SER A 65 -1.78 -40.59 19.63
C SER A 65 -0.88 -39.38 19.84
N LEU A 66 0.33 -39.59 20.38
CA LEU A 66 1.36 -38.56 20.46
C LEU A 66 1.78 -38.07 19.07
N LEU A 67 2.03 -38.96 18.12
CA LEU A 67 2.40 -38.57 16.76
C LEU A 67 1.27 -37.80 16.06
N GLN A 68 0.02 -38.24 16.24
CA GLN A 68 -1.17 -37.54 15.73
C GLN A 68 -1.33 -36.14 16.36
N LEU A 69 -0.97 -35.97 17.63
CA LEU A 69 -0.98 -34.67 18.29
C LEU A 69 0.02 -33.72 17.60
N PHE A 70 1.24 -34.18 17.34
CA PHE A 70 2.27 -33.39 16.64
C PHE A 70 1.92 -33.12 15.17
N ALA A 71 1.25 -34.06 14.49
CA ALA A 71 0.81 -33.86 13.12
C ALA A 71 -0.33 -32.82 13.04
N TYR A 72 -1.41 -33.00 13.82
CA TYR A 72 -2.66 -32.27 13.57
C TYR A 72 -3.14 -31.33 14.69
N LYS A 73 -2.76 -31.57 15.96
CA LYS A 73 -3.36 -30.89 17.12
C LYS A 73 -2.50 -29.77 17.71
N THR A 74 -3.04 -29.02 18.66
CA THR A 74 -2.37 -27.87 19.28
C THR A 74 -1.88 -28.17 20.70
N TYR A 75 -1.13 -27.23 21.28
CA TYR A 75 -0.69 -27.30 22.66
C TYR A 75 -1.86 -27.29 23.65
N GLN A 76 -2.96 -26.58 23.35
CA GLN A 76 -4.16 -26.61 24.20
C GLN A 76 -4.76 -28.01 24.29
N ASP A 77 -4.78 -28.74 23.17
CA ASP A 77 -5.28 -30.13 23.13
C ASP A 77 -4.41 -31.06 23.99
N TYR A 78 -3.10 -30.80 24.04
CA TYR A 78 -2.20 -31.53 24.94
C TYR A 78 -2.54 -31.27 26.40
N VAL A 79 -2.79 -30.00 26.77
CA VAL A 79 -3.13 -29.63 28.15
C VAL A 79 -4.43 -30.32 28.60
N GLN A 80 -5.42 -30.44 27.71
CA GLN A 80 -6.68 -31.12 27.99
C GLN A 80 -6.55 -32.65 28.13
N HIS A 81 -5.55 -33.25 27.47
CA HIS A 81 -5.38 -34.72 27.40
C HIS A 81 -4.06 -35.20 28.03
N LYS A 82 -3.53 -34.48 29.03
CA LYS A 82 -2.25 -34.82 29.70
C LYS A 82 -2.20 -36.27 30.20
N ASP A 83 -3.30 -36.80 30.73
CA ASP A 83 -3.35 -38.14 31.32
C ASP A 83 -3.37 -39.28 30.29
N ALA A 84 -3.80 -38.99 29.05
CA ALA A 84 -3.89 -39.97 27.98
C ALA A 84 -2.57 -40.14 27.21
N LEU A 85 -1.64 -39.20 27.35
CA LEU A 85 -0.41 -39.10 26.56
C LEU A 85 0.84 -39.42 27.39
N PRO A 86 1.93 -39.88 26.76
CA PRO A 86 3.22 -40.02 27.43
C PRO A 86 3.74 -38.65 27.92
N PRO A 87 4.52 -38.62 29.02
CA PRO A 87 5.13 -37.38 29.50
C PRO A 87 6.07 -36.80 28.43
N LEU A 88 5.92 -35.51 28.14
CA LEU A 88 6.71 -34.82 27.12
C LEU A 88 8.01 -34.27 27.69
N ASN A 89 9.06 -34.32 26.89
CA ASN A 89 10.31 -33.63 27.15
C ASN A 89 10.18 -32.12 26.85
N ASN A 90 11.06 -31.29 27.43
CA ASN A 90 11.02 -29.84 27.24
C ASN A 90 11.16 -29.43 25.75
N ALA A 91 11.97 -30.17 24.98
CA ALA A 91 12.12 -29.98 23.54
C ALA A 91 10.81 -30.25 22.77
N GLN A 92 10.06 -31.28 23.16
CA GLN A 92 8.76 -31.62 22.56
C GLN A 92 7.71 -30.56 22.90
N ILE A 93 7.70 -30.06 24.13
CA ILE A 93 6.80 -28.97 24.56
C ILE A 93 7.06 -27.71 23.74
N THR A 94 8.32 -27.31 23.62
CA THR A 94 8.73 -26.13 22.85
C THR A 94 8.33 -26.28 21.38
N LYS A 95 8.54 -27.47 20.80
CA LYS A 95 8.12 -27.79 19.43
C LYS A 95 6.60 -27.70 19.26
N LEU A 96 5.83 -28.23 20.20
CA LEU A 96 4.37 -28.18 20.14
C LEU A 96 3.86 -26.74 20.24
N LYS A 97 4.54 -25.87 21.00
CA LYS A 97 4.28 -24.43 21.02
C LYS A 97 4.55 -23.80 19.66
N TYR A 98 5.68 -24.09 18.99
CA TYR A 98 5.94 -23.62 17.62
C TYR A 98 4.83 -24.02 16.64
N LEU A 99 4.43 -25.30 16.65
CA LEU A 99 3.38 -25.83 15.77
C LEU A 99 2.02 -25.19 16.05
N SER A 100 1.75 -24.82 17.30
CA SER A 100 0.52 -24.11 17.68
C SER A 100 0.52 -22.68 17.14
N ILE A 101 1.65 -21.97 17.21
CA ILE A 101 1.77 -20.64 16.59
C ILE A 101 1.58 -20.74 15.08
N VAL A 102 2.18 -21.73 14.43
CA VAL A 102 2.03 -21.95 12.98
C VAL A 102 0.57 -22.20 12.61
N SER A 103 -0.14 -23.02 13.39
CA SER A 103 -1.58 -23.26 13.19
C SER A 103 -2.39 -21.97 13.29
N LEU A 104 -2.14 -21.15 14.31
CA LEU A 104 -2.84 -19.87 14.50
C LEU A 104 -2.50 -18.88 13.39
N ALA A 105 -1.23 -18.85 12.96
CA ALA A 105 -0.75 -17.98 11.90
C ALA A 105 -1.29 -18.37 10.51
N SER A 106 -1.64 -19.65 10.31
CA SER A 106 -2.34 -20.13 9.12
C SER A 106 -3.77 -19.60 9.04
N GLU A 107 -4.45 -19.41 10.17
CA GLU A 107 -5.80 -18.84 10.22
C GLU A 107 -5.78 -17.31 10.16
N ARG A 108 -4.80 -16.69 10.79
CA ARG A 108 -4.75 -15.23 10.98
C ARG A 108 -3.35 -14.68 10.76
N ARG A 109 -3.25 -13.70 9.86
CA ARG A 109 -2.00 -12.97 9.60
C ARG A 109 -1.52 -12.13 10.80
N ILE A 110 -2.45 -11.57 11.57
CA ILE A 110 -2.15 -10.72 12.73
C ILE A 110 -2.55 -11.48 13.98
N LEU A 111 -1.58 -11.74 14.86
CA LEU A 111 -1.76 -12.50 16.08
C LEU A 111 -1.56 -11.62 17.30
N PRO A 112 -2.63 -11.31 18.06
CA PRO A 112 -2.51 -10.57 19.32
C PRO A 112 -1.78 -11.39 20.39
N TYR A 113 -0.93 -10.75 21.20
CA TYR A 113 -0.22 -11.39 22.29
C TYR A 113 -1.14 -12.04 23.33
N PRO A 114 -2.29 -11.45 23.72
CA PRO A 114 -3.20 -12.11 24.66
C PRO A 114 -3.70 -13.49 24.18
N LEU A 115 -3.94 -13.62 22.88
CA LEU A 115 -4.35 -14.89 22.26
C LEU A 115 -3.21 -15.90 22.29
N LEU A 116 -1.98 -15.47 22.00
CA LEU A 116 -0.79 -16.33 22.06
C LEU A 116 -0.48 -16.78 23.49
N LEU A 117 -0.55 -15.88 24.47
CA LEU A 117 -0.35 -16.22 25.87
C LEU A 117 -1.38 -17.24 26.37
N ALA A 118 -2.66 -17.06 26.02
CA ALA A 118 -3.74 -17.98 26.41
C ALA A 118 -3.67 -19.34 25.68
N SER A 119 -3.22 -19.37 24.42
CA SER A 119 -3.11 -20.60 23.64
C SER A 119 -1.87 -21.43 23.98
N LEU A 120 -0.78 -20.79 24.38
CA LEU A 120 0.49 -21.44 24.67
C LEU A 120 0.78 -21.65 26.16
N ASP A 121 -0.13 -21.18 27.04
CA ASP A 121 0.03 -21.20 28.50
C ASP A 121 1.38 -20.60 28.92
N MET A 122 1.64 -19.37 28.47
CA MET A 122 2.90 -18.66 28.73
C MET A 122 2.71 -17.66 29.88
N PRO A 123 3.64 -17.61 30.85
CA PRO A 123 3.49 -16.77 32.04
C PRO A 123 3.74 -15.29 31.77
N ASN A 124 4.57 -14.95 30.78
CA ASN A 124 4.94 -13.56 30.49
C ASN A 124 5.20 -13.34 28.99
N VAL A 125 5.16 -12.05 28.60
CA VAL A 125 5.39 -11.61 27.22
C VAL A 125 6.83 -11.86 26.77
N ARG A 126 7.81 -11.78 27.67
CA ARG A 126 9.23 -11.95 27.33
C ARG A 126 9.55 -13.35 26.83
N GLU A 127 9.08 -14.38 27.52
CA GLU A 127 9.23 -15.77 27.11
C GLU A 127 8.47 -16.08 25.81
N LEU A 128 7.34 -15.38 25.58
CA LEU A 128 6.64 -15.47 24.31
C LEU A 128 7.48 -14.85 23.18
N GLU A 129 8.04 -13.66 23.39
CA GLU A 129 8.92 -12.99 22.42
C GLU A 129 10.17 -13.83 22.14
N ASP A 130 10.82 -14.38 23.16
CA ASP A 130 11.99 -15.26 23.01
C ASP A 130 11.64 -16.50 22.17
N LEU A 131 10.47 -17.11 22.40
CA LEU A 131 10.00 -18.26 21.62
C LEU A 131 9.67 -17.88 20.17
N ILE A 132 9.08 -16.70 19.93
CA ILE A 132 8.81 -16.20 18.57
C ILE A 132 10.14 -15.92 17.85
N ILE A 133 11.10 -15.31 18.54
CA ILE A 133 12.44 -15.02 18.01
C ILE A 133 13.14 -16.33 17.62
N ASP A 134 13.13 -17.33 18.50
CA ASP A 134 13.70 -18.65 18.21
C ASP A 134 13.01 -19.33 17.02
N ALA A 135 11.70 -19.17 16.86
CA ALA A 135 10.95 -19.69 15.71
C ALA A 135 11.36 -18.99 14.40
N ILE A 136 11.64 -17.68 14.45
CA ILE A 136 12.14 -16.91 13.30
C ILE A 136 13.56 -17.34 12.93
N TYR A 137 14.44 -17.53 13.93
CA TYR A 137 15.80 -18.02 13.69
C TYR A 137 15.84 -19.43 13.09
N GLN A 138 14.86 -20.26 13.40
CA GLN A 138 14.71 -21.60 12.83
C GLN A 138 13.96 -21.62 11.48
N ASP A 139 13.65 -20.44 10.91
CA ASP A 139 12.89 -20.27 9.66
C ASP A 139 11.49 -20.92 9.68
N ILE A 140 10.91 -21.13 10.87
CA ILE A 140 9.56 -21.70 11.03
C ILE A 140 8.50 -20.64 10.65
N ILE A 141 8.74 -19.40 11.06
CA ILE A 141 7.84 -18.25 10.84
C ILE A 141 8.69 -17.07 10.39
N ARG A 142 8.14 -16.24 9.50
CA ARG A 142 8.70 -14.92 9.17
C ARG A 142 7.66 -13.87 9.47
N GLY A 143 8.06 -12.83 10.18
CA GLY A 143 7.15 -11.79 10.62
C GLY A 143 7.86 -10.67 11.35
N LYS A 144 7.07 -9.72 11.82
CA LYS A 144 7.52 -8.58 12.62
C LYS A 144 6.75 -8.54 13.93
N LEU A 145 7.48 -8.34 15.01
CA LEU A 145 6.91 -8.11 16.33
C LEU A 145 6.58 -6.61 16.45
N ASP A 146 5.33 -6.29 16.74
CA ASP A 146 4.85 -4.95 17.02
C ASP A 146 4.51 -4.85 18.50
N GLN A 147 5.52 -4.49 19.29
CA GLN A 147 5.41 -4.42 20.74
C GLN A 147 4.48 -3.28 21.20
N LYS A 148 4.26 -2.25 20.36
CA LYS A 148 3.39 -1.12 20.69
C LYS A 148 1.91 -1.54 20.68
N GLU A 149 1.53 -2.33 19.68
CA GLU A 149 0.16 -2.82 19.51
C GLU A 149 -0.02 -4.25 20.07
N GLU A 150 0.99 -4.78 20.77
CA GLU A 150 1.01 -6.13 21.37
C GLU A 150 0.59 -7.23 20.37
N GLN A 151 1.16 -7.20 19.17
CA GLN A 151 0.80 -8.10 18.09
C GLN A 151 2.01 -8.62 17.32
N LEU A 152 1.87 -9.83 16.79
CA LEU A 152 2.79 -10.43 15.82
C LEU A 152 2.16 -10.34 14.43
N GLU A 153 2.81 -9.61 13.52
CA GLU A 153 2.45 -9.64 12.10
C GLU A 153 3.23 -10.75 11.42
N VAL A 154 2.53 -11.78 10.97
CA VAL A 154 3.12 -12.91 10.25
C VAL A 154 3.08 -12.64 8.75
N GLU A 155 4.23 -12.72 8.11
CA GLU A 155 4.37 -12.61 6.65
C GLU A 155 4.32 -13.97 5.98
N TYR A 156 4.96 -14.97 6.59
CA TYR A 156 5.03 -16.33 6.09
C TYR A 156 5.13 -17.32 7.24
N THR A 157 4.55 -18.50 7.04
CA THR A 157 4.67 -19.66 7.95
C THR A 157 5.05 -20.87 7.14
N MET A 158 5.80 -21.79 7.75
CA MET A 158 5.93 -23.13 7.19
C MET A 158 4.56 -23.81 7.10
N GLY A 159 4.41 -24.71 6.12
CA GLY A 159 3.24 -25.58 6.04
C GLY A 159 3.33 -26.69 7.09
N ARG A 160 2.23 -26.91 7.82
CA ARG A 160 2.04 -28.04 8.74
C ARG A 160 1.34 -29.20 8.02
N ASP A 161 1.40 -30.41 8.59
CA ASP A 161 0.65 -31.58 8.11
C ASP A 161 -0.85 -31.29 7.99
N VAL A 162 -1.42 -31.70 6.85
CA VAL A 162 -2.85 -31.56 6.57
C VAL A 162 -3.58 -32.81 7.01
N GLU A 163 -4.69 -32.64 7.73
CA GLU A 163 -5.51 -33.76 8.18
C GLU A 163 -6.21 -34.45 7.00
N PRO A 164 -6.30 -35.79 6.98
CA PRO A 164 -6.98 -36.52 5.91
C PRO A 164 -8.47 -36.12 5.88
N GLY A 165 -8.89 -35.41 4.83
CA GLY A 165 -10.25 -34.87 4.67
C GLY A 165 -10.33 -33.35 4.52
N LYS A 166 -9.32 -32.60 4.97
CA LYS A 166 -9.26 -31.13 4.77
C LYS A 166 -8.68 -30.72 3.41
N VAL A 167 -8.24 -31.68 2.60
CA VAL A 167 -7.71 -31.43 1.26
C VAL A 167 -8.79 -30.85 0.34
N ASP A 168 -10.02 -31.33 0.45
CA ASP A 168 -11.14 -30.84 -0.37
C ASP A 168 -11.48 -29.38 -0.03
N GLU A 169 -11.45 -29.01 1.27
CA GLU A 169 -11.64 -27.63 1.71
C GLU A 169 -10.54 -26.69 1.14
N LEU A 170 -9.28 -27.15 1.13
CA LEU A 170 -8.17 -26.40 0.54
C LEU A 170 -8.33 -26.25 -0.98
N LEU A 171 -8.76 -27.30 -1.67
CA LEU A 171 -9.03 -27.24 -3.11
C LEU A 171 -10.19 -26.28 -3.43
N GLU A 172 -11.23 -26.26 -2.61
CA GLU A 172 -12.35 -25.33 -2.75
C GLU A 172 -11.91 -23.88 -2.52
N ALA A 173 -11.10 -23.62 -1.49
CA ALA A 173 -10.54 -22.29 -1.24
C ALA A 173 -9.66 -21.80 -2.40
N LEU A 174 -8.82 -22.67 -2.97
CA LEU A 174 -7.99 -22.34 -4.13
C LEU A 174 -8.83 -22.06 -5.37
N ARG A 175 -9.89 -22.84 -5.61
CA ARG A 175 -10.84 -22.60 -6.72
C ARG A 175 -11.58 -21.29 -6.55
N SER A 176 -12.03 -20.98 -5.33
CA SER A 176 -12.67 -19.71 -5.00
C SER A 176 -11.73 -18.54 -5.31
N TRP A 177 -10.47 -18.62 -4.85
CA TRP A 177 -9.47 -17.59 -5.12
C TRP A 177 -9.16 -17.43 -6.61
N ALA A 178 -9.05 -18.53 -7.35
CA ALA A 178 -8.87 -18.49 -8.81
C ALA A 178 -10.07 -17.85 -9.53
N SER A 179 -11.30 -18.13 -9.09
CA SER A 179 -12.51 -17.49 -9.64
C SER A 179 -12.52 -15.99 -9.36
N THR A 180 -12.29 -15.59 -8.11
CA THR A 180 -12.28 -14.17 -7.73
C THR A 180 -11.21 -13.39 -8.48
N THR A 181 -10.02 -13.96 -8.65
CA THR A 181 -8.94 -13.30 -9.42
C THR A 181 -9.29 -13.18 -10.89
N ALA A 182 -9.89 -14.21 -11.51
CA ALA A 182 -10.38 -14.13 -12.88
C ALA A 182 -11.50 -13.08 -13.05
N GLU A 183 -12.44 -13.00 -12.12
CA GLU A 183 -13.51 -11.98 -12.11
C GLU A 183 -12.95 -10.55 -11.99
N VAL A 184 -11.94 -10.34 -11.15
CA VAL A 184 -11.27 -9.04 -11.03
C VAL A 184 -10.56 -8.68 -12.33
N LEU A 185 -9.83 -9.61 -12.95
CA LEU A 185 -9.14 -9.39 -14.21
C LEU A 185 -10.10 -9.05 -15.35
N THR A 186 -11.17 -9.83 -15.52
CA THR A 186 -12.21 -9.55 -16.51
C THR A 186 -12.88 -8.19 -16.30
N THR A 187 -13.10 -7.78 -15.04
CA THR A 187 -13.63 -6.46 -14.72
C THR A 187 -12.65 -5.34 -15.08
N LEU A 188 -11.35 -5.56 -14.87
CA LEU A 188 -10.30 -4.61 -15.26
C LEU A 188 -10.22 -4.48 -16.78
N ASP A 189 -10.24 -5.59 -17.52
CA ASP A 189 -10.23 -5.59 -18.99
C ASP A 189 -11.46 -4.87 -19.58
N ALA A 190 -12.64 -5.08 -18.98
CA ALA A 190 -13.85 -4.36 -19.37
C ALA A 190 -13.73 -2.85 -19.14
N LYS A 191 -13.15 -2.43 -18.01
CA LYS A 191 -12.91 -1.00 -17.71
C LYS A 191 -11.88 -0.38 -18.66
N ILE A 192 -10.79 -1.10 -18.96
CA ILE A 192 -9.79 -0.64 -19.93
C ILE A 192 -10.43 -0.41 -21.29
N THR A 193 -11.26 -1.36 -21.74
CA THR A 193 -11.97 -1.25 -23.02
C THR A 193 -12.98 -0.10 -23.03
N ALA A 194 -13.73 0.09 -21.94
CA ALA A 194 -14.67 1.21 -21.81
C ALA A 194 -13.97 2.57 -21.87
N ILE A 195 -12.86 2.73 -21.14
CA ILE A 195 -12.06 3.97 -21.15
C ILE A 195 -11.45 4.21 -22.53
N ALA A 196 -10.97 3.16 -23.22
CA ALA A 196 -10.45 3.29 -24.58
C ALA A 196 -11.52 3.77 -25.57
N ASN A 197 -12.75 3.24 -25.47
CA ASN A 197 -13.87 3.66 -26.30
C ASN A 197 -14.32 5.10 -25.98
N GLU A 198 -14.37 5.47 -24.70
CA GLU A 198 -14.68 6.84 -24.28
C GLU A 198 -13.61 7.84 -24.76
N ALA A 199 -12.34 7.47 -24.69
CA ALA A 199 -11.24 8.28 -25.22
C ALA A 199 -11.32 8.44 -26.74
N ALA A 200 -11.65 7.36 -27.47
CA ALA A 200 -11.83 7.39 -28.92
C ALA A 200 -13.00 8.30 -29.33
N THR A 201 -14.16 8.17 -28.67
CA THR A 201 -15.34 9.01 -28.93
C THR A 201 -15.11 10.48 -28.56
N THR A 202 -14.42 10.74 -27.45
CA THR A 202 -14.02 12.10 -27.07
C THR A 202 -13.10 12.72 -28.13
N LYS A 203 -12.14 11.95 -28.65
CA LYS A 203 -11.22 12.41 -29.70
C LYS A 203 -11.94 12.69 -31.02
N THR A 204 -12.93 11.89 -31.41
CA THR A 204 -13.73 12.16 -32.62
C THR A 204 -14.56 13.43 -32.45
N LEU A 205 -15.24 13.60 -31.31
CA LEU A 205 -16.03 14.79 -31.00
C LEU A 205 -15.17 16.07 -30.96
N GLN A 206 -13.98 16.00 -30.37
CA GLN A 206 -13.01 17.12 -30.39
C GLN A 206 -12.58 17.46 -31.82
N GLY A 207 -12.27 16.46 -32.64
CA GLY A 207 -11.88 16.69 -34.04
C GLY A 207 -13.02 17.29 -34.89
N GLU A 208 -14.27 16.90 -34.64
CA GLU A 208 -15.45 17.50 -35.29
C GLU A 208 -15.67 18.95 -34.83
N TYR A 209 -15.55 19.22 -33.53
CA TYR A 209 -15.64 20.57 -32.97
C TYR A 209 -14.56 21.49 -33.55
N ASP A 210 -13.31 21.03 -33.60
CA ASP A 210 -12.18 21.79 -34.15
C ASP A 210 -12.38 22.11 -35.65
N ARG A 211 -12.91 21.15 -36.43
CA ARG A 211 -13.24 21.37 -37.84
C ARG A 211 -14.35 22.41 -38.01
N ALA A 212 -15.42 22.34 -37.22
CA ALA A 212 -16.51 23.30 -37.26
C ALA A 212 -16.03 24.71 -36.87
N LEU A 213 -15.15 24.81 -35.86
CA LEU A 213 -14.52 26.07 -35.47
C LEU A 213 -13.68 26.65 -36.60
N GLN A 214 -12.85 25.85 -37.26
CA GLN A 214 -12.03 26.29 -38.39
C GLN A 214 -12.88 26.78 -39.58
N GLN A 215 -13.98 26.09 -39.90
CA GLN A 215 -14.91 26.52 -40.94
C GLN A 215 -15.52 27.88 -40.59
N THR A 216 -16.00 28.03 -39.36
CA THR A 216 -16.60 29.29 -38.89
C THR A 216 -15.59 30.44 -38.92
N LEU A 217 -14.35 30.21 -38.47
CA LEU A 217 -13.27 31.21 -38.53
C LEU A 217 -12.95 31.62 -39.97
N LYS A 218 -12.93 30.67 -40.91
CA LYS A 218 -12.72 30.94 -42.34
C LYS A 218 -13.86 31.78 -42.92
N GLU A 219 -15.10 31.45 -42.62
CA GLU A 219 -16.26 32.25 -43.04
C GLU A 219 -16.22 33.69 -42.51
N VAL A 220 -15.81 33.88 -41.25
CA VAL A 220 -15.64 35.22 -40.67
C VAL A 220 -14.52 36.00 -41.37
N HIS A 221 -13.40 35.34 -41.66
CA HIS A 221 -12.28 35.96 -42.39
C HIS A 221 -12.68 36.36 -43.82
N ASP A 222 -13.36 35.48 -44.54
CA ASP A 222 -13.84 35.75 -45.90
C ASP A 222 -14.87 36.91 -45.91
N ARG A 223 -15.74 36.99 -44.89
CA ARG A 223 -16.66 38.13 -44.69
C ARG A 223 -15.94 39.45 -44.38
N GLN A 224 -14.84 39.42 -43.63
CA GLN A 224 -14.03 40.62 -43.37
C GLN A 224 -13.28 41.07 -44.62
N ASN A 225 -12.71 40.15 -45.40
CA ASN A 225 -12.04 40.46 -46.66
C ASN A 225 -13.00 41.02 -47.72
N ASN A 226 -14.22 40.47 -47.84
CA ASN A 226 -15.23 41.01 -48.76
C ASN A 226 -15.75 42.41 -48.35
N LYS A 227 -15.70 42.78 -47.06
CA LYS A 227 -15.97 44.15 -46.60
C LYS A 227 -14.84 45.14 -46.93
N GLY A 228 -13.63 44.66 -47.25
CA GLY A 228 -12.50 45.47 -47.68
C GLY A 228 -12.48 45.81 -49.18
N ALA A 229 -13.26 45.10 -50.01
CA ALA A 229 -13.27 45.27 -51.47
C ALA A 229 -14.40 46.19 -52.01
N GLY A 230 -15.22 46.76 -51.13
CA GLY A 230 -16.36 47.60 -51.51
C GLY A 230 -16.55 48.80 -50.59
N SER A 231 -15.70 49.82 -50.70
CA SER A 231 -16.01 51.14 -50.19
C SER A 231 -15.63 52.22 -51.21
N ALA A 232 -16.55 52.51 -52.12
CA ALA A 232 -16.69 53.80 -52.77
C ALA A 232 -18.12 53.96 -53.28
N SER A 233 -18.99 54.56 -52.46
CA SER A 233 -20.06 55.49 -52.85
C SER A 233 -21.06 55.63 -51.71
N GLY A 234 -21.30 56.87 -51.30
CA GLY A 234 -22.09 57.23 -50.13
C GLY A 234 -23.60 57.28 -50.35
N GLY A 235 -24.28 57.64 -49.25
CA GLY A 235 -25.57 58.31 -49.30
C GLY A 235 -26.76 57.54 -48.71
N ASN A 236 -27.20 58.07 -47.56
CA ASN A 236 -28.58 58.22 -47.10
C ASN A 236 -29.30 57.09 -46.32
N TYR A 237 -29.65 57.51 -45.12
CA TYR A 237 -30.73 57.10 -44.24
C TYR A 237 -32.05 56.82 -44.99
N THR A 238 -32.61 55.63 -44.77
CA THR A 238 -34.07 55.41 -44.67
C THR A 238 -34.35 54.23 -43.75
N SER A 239 -35.27 54.44 -42.81
CA SER A 239 -35.85 53.40 -41.96
C SER A 239 -36.91 52.63 -42.73
N VAL A 240 -36.79 51.31 -42.81
CA VAL A 240 -37.89 50.36 -43.03
C VAL A 240 -37.44 49.07 -42.32
N GLY A 241 -38.10 48.64 -41.25
CA GLY A 241 -39.28 47.82 -41.37
C GLY A 241 -38.88 46.34 -41.36
N SER A 242 -38.92 45.77 -40.16
CA SER A 242 -38.89 44.35 -39.78
C SER A 242 -39.50 43.37 -40.80
N SER A 243 -38.76 42.31 -41.15
CA SER A 243 -39.25 40.91 -41.19
C SER A 243 -38.16 39.89 -41.55
N SER A 244 -37.81 39.05 -40.58
CA SER A 244 -37.84 37.58 -40.67
C SER A 244 -36.97 36.84 -41.70
N PHE A 245 -35.72 36.50 -41.34
CA PHE A 245 -35.15 35.16 -41.64
C PHE A 245 -33.93 34.83 -40.75
N VAL A 246 -34.07 35.01 -39.43
CA VAL A 246 -33.12 34.42 -38.46
C VAL A 246 -33.95 33.87 -37.31
N GLY A 247 -34.37 32.62 -37.43
CA GLY A 247 -35.30 32.04 -36.49
C GLY A 247 -35.49 30.55 -36.71
N SER A 248 -34.49 29.76 -36.34
CA SER A 248 -34.62 28.47 -35.64
C SER A 248 -33.28 27.74 -35.65
N LEU A 249 -32.82 27.36 -34.45
CA LEU A 249 -31.60 26.61 -34.07
C LEU A 249 -30.52 27.40 -33.30
N ALA A 250 -30.88 28.51 -32.69
CA ALA A 250 -30.19 29.03 -31.49
C ALA A 250 -31.23 29.14 -30.35
N GLY A 251 -31.46 28.05 -29.63
CA GLY A 251 -32.44 27.98 -28.55
C GLY A 251 -32.35 26.69 -27.76
N GLY A 252 -31.49 26.70 -26.74
CA GLY A 252 -31.14 25.56 -25.87
C GLY A 252 -29.86 24.90 -26.37
N VAL A 253 -28.67 25.18 -25.83
CA VAL A 253 -28.26 24.99 -24.43
C VAL A 253 -27.13 25.98 -24.09
N GLU A 254 -27.47 27.21 -23.73
CA GLU A 254 -26.55 28.13 -23.02
C GLU A 254 -27.10 28.39 -21.61
N ARG A 255 -27.12 27.34 -20.78
CA ARG A 255 -27.24 27.50 -19.32
C ARG A 255 -26.79 26.25 -18.56
N ALA A 256 -25.55 25.82 -18.78
CA ALA A 256 -24.77 25.03 -17.83
C ALA A 256 -23.30 25.13 -18.28
N LEU A 257 -22.37 25.32 -17.34
CA LEU A 257 -20.92 25.38 -17.56
C LEU A 257 -20.34 26.74 -17.96
N GLY A 258 -20.48 27.75 -17.10
CA GLY A 258 -19.76 29.03 -17.28
C GLY A 258 -19.70 29.97 -16.08
N GLY A 259 -19.97 29.49 -14.85
CA GLY A 259 -20.12 30.38 -13.68
C GLY A 259 -19.52 29.87 -12.36
N GLY A 260 -18.70 28.81 -12.39
CA GLY A 260 -18.18 28.16 -11.18
C GLY A 260 -16.77 28.55 -10.73
N SER A 261 -15.98 29.20 -11.60
CA SER A 261 -14.53 29.33 -11.34
C SER A 261 -14.12 30.60 -10.58
N HIS A 262 -14.80 31.73 -10.78
CA HIS A 262 -14.37 33.01 -10.18
C HIS A 262 -15.04 33.38 -8.85
N ARG A 263 -16.04 32.63 -8.39
CA ARG A 263 -16.68 32.86 -7.07
C ARG A 263 -16.04 32.06 -5.93
N ARG A 264 -15.30 30.98 -6.25
CA ARG A 264 -14.53 30.19 -5.27
C ARG A 264 -13.20 30.83 -4.89
N GLU A 265 -12.49 31.42 -5.85
CA GLU A 265 -11.22 32.13 -5.60
C GLU A 265 -11.37 33.37 -4.69
N ARG A 266 -12.53 34.03 -4.69
CA ARG A 266 -12.80 35.18 -3.81
C ARG A 266 -13.21 34.77 -2.38
N ALA A 267 -13.91 33.64 -2.24
CA ALA A 267 -14.35 33.11 -0.95
C ALA A 267 -13.23 32.36 -0.17
N GLU A 268 -12.14 31.97 -0.84
CA GLU A 268 -10.92 31.46 -0.17
C GLU A 268 -10.01 32.61 0.28
N ARG A 269 -9.89 33.69 -0.52
CA ARG A 269 -9.10 34.89 -0.14
C ARG A 269 -9.70 35.75 0.98
N GLU A 270 -11.01 35.65 1.24
CA GLU A 270 -11.66 36.31 2.38
C GLU A 270 -11.56 35.49 3.68
N ARG A 271 -11.39 34.16 3.60
CA ARG A 271 -11.10 33.32 4.79
C ARG A 271 -9.65 33.41 5.26
N ASP A 272 -8.72 33.67 4.35
CA ASP A 272 -7.30 33.88 4.70
C ASP A 272 -7.01 35.28 5.29
N ARG A 273 -8.00 36.20 5.32
CA ARG A 273 -7.90 37.52 5.97
C ARG A 273 -8.58 37.61 7.33
N GLU A 274 -9.45 36.67 7.69
CA GLU A 274 -10.18 36.67 8.97
C GLU A 274 -9.59 35.78 10.07
N MET A 275 -8.43 35.14 9.85
CA MET A 275 -7.63 34.51 10.92
C MET A 275 -6.36 35.29 11.29
N GLY A 276 -6.36 36.60 11.07
CA GLY A 276 -5.41 37.52 11.70
C GLY A 276 -5.98 37.99 13.05
N MET A 277 -5.84 37.17 14.10
CA MET A 277 -5.93 37.67 15.47
C MET A 277 -4.53 37.79 16.04
N ASP A 278 -4.18 39.03 16.38
CA ASP A 278 -3.02 39.45 17.13
C ASP A 278 -2.83 38.60 18.40
N VAL A 279 -1.60 38.11 18.61
CA VAL A 279 -1.09 37.87 19.96
C VAL A 279 0.38 38.26 20.00
N ASP A 280 0.63 39.25 20.84
CA ASP A 280 1.91 39.80 21.26
C ASP A 280 2.92 38.75 21.77
N GLU A 281 4.21 39.14 21.75
CA GLU A 281 5.33 38.50 22.46
C GLU A 281 4.98 38.05 23.89
N PRO A 282 5.64 36.98 24.38
CA PRO A 282 5.97 36.93 25.80
C PRO A 282 7.49 36.82 26.01
N GLY A 283 8.03 37.87 26.63
CA GLY A 283 9.29 37.83 27.35
C GLY A 283 9.21 36.99 28.63
N GLU A 284 10.40 36.63 29.11
CA GLU A 284 10.69 35.71 30.20
C GLU A 284 10.12 36.11 31.58
N GLY A 285 9.84 35.11 32.43
CA GLY A 285 10.26 35.17 33.84
C GLY A 285 9.22 34.91 34.95
N ARG A 286 9.52 33.85 35.73
CA ARG A 286 9.32 33.67 37.19
C ARG A 286 7.91 33.33 37.75
N GLY A 287 7.81 32.09 38.26
CA GLY A 287 7.66 31.77 39.70
C GLY A 287 6.32 32.02 40.41
N GLY A 288 5.77 30.95 41.01
CA GLY A 288 4.87 31.03 42.18
C GLY A 288 3.58 30.22 42.05
N GLY A 289 3.43 29.18 42.88
CA GLY A 289 2.24 28.31 42.89
C GLY A 289 1.06 28.84 43.71
N LYS A 290 -0.12 28.23 43.49
CA LYS A 290 -1.10 27.80 44.51
C LYS A 290 -2.35 27.18 43.88
N SER A 291 -2.89 26.17 44.57
CA SER A 291 -4.11 25.41 44.28
C SER A 291 -5.44 26.19 44.45
N ARG A 292 -6.49 25.77 43.72
CA ARG A 292 -7.91 25.51 44.12
C ARG A 292 -8.79 25.43 42.84
N LYS A 293 -9.47 24.32 42.49
CA LYS A 293 -10.74 23.67 42.96
C LYS A 293 -12.06 24.35 42.51
N VAL A 294 -12.91 23.54 41.82
CA VAL A 294 -14.41 23.55 41.73
C VAL A 294 -15.01 24.64 40.81
N SER A 295 -16.08 24.51 40.00
CA SER A 295 -17.31 23.64 39.86
C SER A 295 -17.85 23.75 38.40
N GLN A 296 -18.31 22.66 37.76
CA GLN A 296 -19.72 22.34 37.44
C GLN A 296 -20.74 23.49 37.41
N ASP A 297 -21.44 23.66 36.28
CA ASP A 297 -22.91 23.69 36.25
C ASP A 297 -23.49 23.54 34.84
N SER A 298 -24.59 22.79 34.80
CA SER A 298 -25.45 22.41 33.68
C SER A 298 -26.75 23.21 33.71
N VAL A 299 -27.30 23.65 32.57
CA VAL A 299 -28.72 24.04 32.45
C VAL A 299 -29.28 23.66 31.07
N THR A 300 -30.57 23.30 31.10
CA THR A 300 -31.38 22.50 30.18
C THR A 300 -32.40 23.38 29.42
N VAL A 301 -32.66 23.03 28.15
CA VAL A 301 -33.91 23.06 27.33
C VAL A 301 -34.93 24.22 27.45
N HIS A 302 -35.30 24.78 26.29
CA HIS A 302 -36.66 25.07 25.78
C HIS A 302 -36.51 25.38 24.27
N GLY A 303 -37.26 24.90 23.26
CA GLY A 303 -38.59 24.30 23.18
C GLY A 303 -39.61 25.34 22.69
N TYR A 304 -39.78 25.56 21.39
CA TYR A 304 -40.99 26.19 20.80
C TYR A 304 -41.23 25.81 19.32
N GLN A 305 -42.52 25.65 19.00
CA GLN A 305 -43.12 25.00 17.84
C GLN A 305 -43.67 25.98 16.78
N SER A 306 -43.67 25.52 15.52
CA SER A 306 -44.38 25.88 14.27
C SER A 306 -45.25 27.14 14.13
N VAL A 307 -45.17 27.78 12.95
CA VAL A 307 -46.34 28.16 12.13
C VAL A 307 -46.06 27.87 10.63
N VAL A 308 -47.11 27.40 9.98
CA VAL A 308 -47.30 26.87 8.62
C VAL A 308 -47.46 27.93 7.51
N GLY A 309 -47.13 27.57 6.27
CA GLY A 309 -47.48 28.33 5.05
C GLY A 309 -47.10 27.57 3.77
N SER A 310 -48.10 26.98 3.12
CA SER A 310 -48.05 26.04 1.98
C SER A 310 -47.91 26.70 0.60
N ALA A 311 -47.18 26.07 -0.33
CA ALA A 311 -47.55 25.96 -1.76
C ALA A 311 -46.64 24.97 -2.54
N THR A 312 -47.08 23.71 -2.59
CA THR A 312 -47.14 22.79 -3.76
C THR A 312 -46.12 22.91 -4.92
N VAL A 313 -45.30 21.86 -5.12
CA VAL A 313 -45.18 21.06 -6.37
C VAL A 313 -44.73 19.62 -6.01
N ALA A 314 -45.37 18.62 -6.63
CA ALA A 314 -45.25 17.18 -6.43
C ALA A 314 -43.98 16.56 -7.09
N PRO A 315 -43.70 15.25 -6.89
CA PRO A 315 -42.34 14.74 -6.66
C PRO A 315 -41.74 13.98 -7.86
N SER A 316 -40.41 13.78 -7.83
CA SER A 316 -39.74 12.75 -8.64
C SER A 316 -38.59 12.15 -7.83
N SER A 317 -38.99 11.32 -6.89
CA SER A 317 -38.19 10.28 -6.25
C SER A 317 -38.17 9.05 -7.14
N LEU A 318 -37.08 8.83 -7.86
CA LEU A 318 -36.66 7.55 -8.45
C LEU A 318 -35.14 7.63 -8.66
N LEU A 319 -34.37 6.95 -7.79
CA LEU A 319 -32.96 6.48 -7.95
C LEU A 319 -32.16 6.41 -6.63
N PHE A 320 -32.81 6.49 -5.46
CA PHE A 320 -32.24 6.02 -4.19
C PHE A 320 -33.14 4.95 -3.59
N LEU A 321 -33.23 3.79 -4.22
CA LEU A 321 -33.71 2.55 -3.59
C LEU A 321 -33.37 1.35 -4.51
N ASN A 322 -32.15 0.82 -4.39
CA ASN A 322 -31.86 -0.61 -4.51
C ASN A 322 -30.38 -0.88 -4.24
N CYS A 323 -30.02 -0.95 -2.96
CA CYS A 323 -28.97 -1.81 -2.45
C CYS A 323 -29.11 -1.88 -0.92
N ARG A 324 -30.29 -2.31 -0.47
CA ARG A 324 -30.55 -2.66 0.93
C ARG A 324 -31.31 -3.98 1.01
N SER A 325 -30.81 -4.97 0.27
CA SER A 325 -31.33 -6.35 0.25
C SER A 325 -30.23 -7.39 -0.01
N PHE A 326 -29.00 -7.17 0.49
CA PHE A 326 -27.92 -8.15 0.40
C PHE A 326 -27.09 -8.21 1.70
N LEU A 327 -27.79 -8.24 2.84
CA LEU A 327 -27.18 -8.37 4.17
C LEU A 327 -27.87 -9.44 5.03
N THR A 328 -28.34 -10.52 4.43
CA THR A 328 -28.87 -11.68 5.16
C THR A 328 -28.47 -12.99 4.48
N SER A 329 -27.17 -13.31 4.49
CA SER A 329 -26.64 -14.69 4.54
C SER A 329 -25.11 -14.67 4.55
N VAL A 330 -24.52 -14.32 5.70
CA VAL A 330 -23.09 -14.59 5.96
C VAL A 330 -23.04 -15.35 7.29
N PRO A 331 -22.46 -16.55 7.36
CA PRO A 331 -22.30 -17.28 8.61
C PRO A 331 -21.34 -16.51 9.55
N PRO A 332 -21.57 -16.53 10.87
CA PRO A 332 -20.85 -15.70 11.80
C PRO A 332 -19.52 -16.37 12.16
N ASN A 333 -18.46 -16.14 11.38
CA ASN A 333 -17.09 -16.53 11.77
C ASN A 333 -16.03 -15.83 10.90
N PHE A 334 -16.04 -14.50 10.78
CA PHE A 334 -14.86 -13.75 10.31
C PHE A 334 -15.00 -12.29 10.75
N SER A 335 -14.49 -11.95 11.94
CA SER A 335 -14.35 -10.57 12.40
C SER A 335 -12.94 -10.07 12.06
N ALA A 336 -12.74 -9.57 10.85
CA ALA A 336 -11.50 -8.85 10.52
C ALA A 336 -11.65 -7.97 9.29
N PHE A 337 -12.21 -6.77 9.42
CA PHE A 337 -11.79 -5.61 8.61
C PHE A 337 -12.12 -4.32 9.36
N SER A 338 -11.11 -3.74 10.01
CA SER A 338 -11.16 -2.32 10.39
C SER A 338 -10.99 -1.48 9.11
N PRO A 339 -11.93 -0.61 8.73
CA PRO A 339 -11.96 0.01 7.39
C PRO A 339 -10.86 1.06 7.15
N THR A 340 -10.06 1.42 8.17
CA THR A 340 -9.19 2.60 8.12
C THR A 340 -7.77 2.36 7.61
N ARG A 341 -7.32 1.11 7.45
CA ARG A 341 -5.96 0.81 6.91
C ARG A 341 -5.93 0.29 5.48
N LEU A 342 -7.06 -0.17 4.93
CA LEU A 342 -7.14 -0.59 3.53
C LEU A 342 -7.16 0.62 2.58
N LEU A 343 -7.64 1.78 3.04
CA LEU A 343 -7.71 3.00 2.23
C LEU A 343 -6.36 3.67 1.96
N LEU A 344 -5.29 3.31 2.69
CA LEU A 344 -3.96 3.91 2.50
C LEU A 344 -3.02 3.04 1.65
N LYS A 345 -3.20 1.71 1.67
CA LYS A 345 -2.41 0.78 0.84
C LYS A 345 -3.04 0.51 -0.54
N LEU A 346 -4.36 0.60 -0.68
CA LEU A 346 -5.01 0.41 -1.98
C LEU A 346 -4.81 1.60 -2.94
N THR A 347 -4.51 2.79 -2.41
CA THR A 347 -4.12 3.98 -3.19
C THR A 347 -2.73 3.87 -3.83
N ALA A 348 -1.89 2.90 -3.43
CA ALA A 348 -0.55 2.73 -4.00
C ALA A 348 -0.52 1.73 -5.17
N VAL A 349 -1.45 0.77 -5.23
CA VAL A 349 -1.49 -0.29 -6.25
C VAL A 349 -2.51 -0.02 -7.34
N LEU A 350 -3.61 0.66 -7.03
CA LEU A 350 -4.54 1.17 -8.05
C LEU A 350 -4.13 2.59 -8.39
N GLY A 351 -3.25 2.70 -9.38
CA GLY A 351 -2.91 3.95 -10.04
C GLY A 351 -4.16 4.75 -10.36
N LEU A 352 -4.46 5.72 -9.49
CA LEU A 352 -4.99 6.98 -9.94
C LEU A 352 -3.98 7.47 -10.97
N HIS A 353 -4.39 7.44 -12.23
CA HIS A 353 -3.85 8.28 -13.28
C HIS A 353 -3.94 9.73 -12.77
N ASN A 354 -2.97 10.12 -11.96
CA ASN A 354 -2.70 11.51 -11.70
C ASN A 354 -2.10 12.00 -13.00
N LYS A 355 -2.85 12.82 -13.72
CA LYS A 355 -2.57 13.39 -15.06
C LYS A 355 -1.31 14.30 -15.08
N LYS A 356 -0.35 14.08 -14.17
CA LYS A 356 0.86 14.86 -13.94
C LYS A 356 2.17 14.11 -14.21
N TYR A 357 2.17 12.80 -14.42
CA TYR A 357 3.41 12.05 -14.59
C TYR A 357 3.51 11.44 -16.00
N ASN A 358 4.33 12.05 -16.86
CA ASN A 358 4.80 11.44 -18.11
C ASN A 358 5.86 10.40 -17.73
N ASP A 359 5.45 9.16 -17.56
CA ASP A 359 6.31 8.09 -17.08
C ASP A 359 6.31 6.92 -18.07
N SER A 360 7.48 6.55 -18.57
CA SER A 360 7.65 5.48 -19.58
C SER A 360 8.43 4.28 -19.04
N GLY A 361 8.76 4.24 -17.75
CA GLY A 361 9.64 3.23 -17.14
C GLY A 361 8.93 2.23 -16.23
N THR A 362 9.35 0.96 -16.28
CA THR A 362 9.10 -0.05 -15.24
C THR A 362 10.11 0.14 -14.10
N TYR A 363 9.63 0.42 -12.89
CA TYR A 363 10.47 0.70 -11.72
C TYR A 363 10.81 -0.57 -10.93
N GLY A 364 12.05 -0.68 -10.45
CA GLY A 364 12.37 -1.54 -9.31
C GLY A 364 11.76 -0.99 -8.01
N MET A 365 11.50 -1.84 -7.01
CA MET A 365 10.86 -1.42 -5.74
C MET A 365 11.61 -0.26 -5.05
N SER A 366 12.95 -0.31 -5.01
CA SER A 366 13.78 0.75 -4.43
C SER A 366 13.75 2.07 -5.22
N GLN A 367 13.65 1.99 -6.56
CA GLN A 367 13.51 3.17 -7.42
C GLN A 367 12.17 3.87 -7.19
N PHE A 368 11.10 3.09 -7.02
CA PHE A 368 9.79 3.64 -6.72
C PHE A 368 9.75 4.32 -5.34
N GLU A 369 10.32 3.71 -4.32
CA GLU A 369 10.43 4.30 -2.98
C GLU A 369 11.17 5.64 -3.00
N VAL A 370 12.30 5.72 -3.71
CA VAL A 370 13.08 6.96 -3.80
C VAL A 370 12.35 8.01 -4.64
N LEU A 371 11.99 7.69 -5.89
CA LEU A 371 11.47 8.67 -6.86
C LEU A 371 10.05 9.15 -6.52
N ARG A 372 9.22 8.30 -5.91
CA ARG A 372 7.79 8.58 -5.69
C ARG A 372 7.41 8.74 -4.22
N LEU A 373 8.04 7.99 -3.31
CA LEU A 373 7.78 8.10 -1.87
C LEU A 373 8.77 9.02 -1.14
N LYS A 374 9.62 9.75 -1.89
CA LYS A 374 10.67 10.64 -1.37
C LYS A 374 11.63 9.92 -0.41
N GLY A 375 11.89 8.64 -0.67
CA GLY A 375 12.84 7.84 0.06
C GLY A 375 14.27 8.34 -0.10
N THR A 376 15.12 7.98 0.86
CA THR A 376 16.55 8.32 0.86
C THR A 376 17.34 7.04 1.04
N GLU A 377 18.31 6.79 0.14
CA GLU A 377 19.21 5.64 0.26
C GLU A 377 20.09 5.73 1.51
N ARG A 378 20.52 4.57 2.02
CA ARG A 378 21.54 4.53 3.07
C ARG A 378 22.87 5.12 2.56
N PRO A 379 23.65 5.81 3.41
CA PRO A 379 24.94 6.37 3.00
C PRO A 379 25.93 5.25 2.66
N GLY A 380 26.71 5.46 1.60
CA GLY A 380 27.80 4.58 1.16
C GLY A 380 27.36 3.30 0.44
N THR A 381 26.05 3.11 0.23
CA THR A 381 25.51 1.91 -0.46
C THR A 381 25.16 2.17 -1.94
N GLY A 382 25.20 3.42 -2.38
CA GLY A 382 24.80 3.80 -3.74
C GLY A 382 25.84 3.45 -4.79
N GLU A 383 25.40 2.90 -5.92
CA GLU A 383 26.25 2.49 -7.06
C GLU A 383 27.13 3.64 -7.58
N TYR A 384 26.58 4.85 -7.65
CA TYR A 384 27.26 6.01 -8.25
C TYR A 384 27.98 6.92 -7.24
N ASP A 385 28.10 6.52 -5.97
CA ASP A 385 28.83 7.30 -4.96
C ASP A 385 30.31 7.44 -5.33
N LYS A 386 30.96 6.32 -5.67
CA LYS A 386 32.39 6.24 -6.01
C LYS A 386 32.68 6.14 -7.52
N HIS A 387 31.68 6.42 -8.35
CA HIS A 387 31.76 6.28 -9.80
C HIS A 387 32.15 7.62 -10.45
N TYR A 388 33.26 7.70 -11.20
CA TYR A 388 33.76 8.95 -11.79
C TYR A 388 34.05 8.86 -13.29
N GLU A 389 33.42 7.91 -13.98
CA GLU A 389 33.58 7.75 -15.42
C GLU A 389 32.94 8.91 -16.20
N GLU A 390 33.47 9.16 -17.40
CA GLU A 390 32.99 10.22 -18.29
C GLU A 390 31.67 9.84 -18.96
N GLY A 391 30.69 10.73 -18.84
CA GLY A 391 29.35 10.52 -19.36
C GLY A 391 28.29 11.42 -18.71
N VAL A 392 27.03 11.04 -18.90
CA VAL A 392 25.85 11.78 -18.46
C VAL A 392 25.00 10.92 -17.52
N TYR A 393 24.59 11.51 -16.40
CA TYR A 393 23.66 10.90 -15.45
C TYR A 393 22.25 11.35 -15.78
N GLY A 394 21.42 10.42 -16.25
CA GLY A 394 20.01 10.61 -16.53
C GLY A 394 19.11 10.23 -15.35
N CYS A 395 17.86 10.68 -15.38
CA CYS A 395 16.83 10.28 -14.43
C CYS A 395 16.45 8.81 -14.65
N ALA A 396 16.46 8.00 -13.59
CA ALA A 396 16.05 6.60 -13.68
C ALA A 396 14.57 6.41 -14.09
N GLY A 397 13.71 7.42 -13.88
CA GLY A 397 12.29 7.35 -14.23
C GLY A 397 11.95 7.68 -15.68
N CYS A 398 12.35 8.85 -16.15
CA CYS A 398 12.01 9.31 -17.51
C CYS A 398 13.20 9.36 -18.48
N GLY A 399 14.41 9.00 -18.04
CA GLY A 399 15.63 9.03 -18.87
C GLY A 399 16.15 10.43 -19.20
N ALA A 400 15.54 11.51 -18.68
CA ALA A 400 15.99 12.87 -18.97
C ALA A 400 17.40 13.12 -18.42
N PRO A 401 18.30 13.80 -19.16
CA PRO A 401 19.66 14.08 -18.70
C PRO A 401 19.64 15.09 -17.55
N LEU A 402 20.22 14.75 -16.41
CA LEU A 402 20.20 15.58 -15.19
C LEU A 402 21.55 16.23 -14.90
N TYR A 403 22.63 15.43 -14.94
CA TYR A 403 23.97 15.86 -14.53
C TYR A 403 25.03 15.37 -15.50
N LYS A 404 26.10 16.16 -15.66
CA LYS A 404 27.31 15.74 -16.38
C LYS A 404 28.35 15.20 -15.41
N SER A 405 29.10 14.18 -15.81
CA SER A 405 30.26 13.66 -15.06
C SER A 405 31.25 14.76 -14.63
N THR A 406 31.49 15.76 -15.48
CA THR A 406 32.36 16.92 -15.17
C THR A 406 31.90 17.75 -13.98
N THR A 407 30.61 17.69 -13.64
CA THR A 407 30.03 18.41 -12.49
C THR A 407 30.06 17.59 -11.20
N LYS A 408 30.49 16.33 -11.26
CA LYS A 408 30.58 15.44 -10.11
C LYS A 408 31.85 15.70 -9.32
N PHE A 409 31.74 15.69 -8.00
CA PHE A 409 32.90 15.88 -7.12
C PHE A 409 32.82 15.03 -5.86
N LYS A 410 33.96 14.83 -5.21
CA LYS A 410 34.06 14.02 -3.98
C LYS A 410 33.72 14.88 -2.76
N SER A 411 32.46 14.85 -2.34
CA SER A 411 31.98 15.56 -1.14
C SER A 411 32.20 14.80 0.17
N GLY A 412 32.36 13.46 0.12
CA GLY A 412 32.44 12.61 1.31
C GLY A 412 31.09 12.38 2.03
N CYS A 413 29.97 12.83 1.46
CA CYS A 413 28.65 12.71 2.10
C CYS A 413 28.07 11.28 2.06
N GLY A 414 28.66 10.36 1.30
CA GLY A 414 28.18 8.97 1.14
C GLY A 414 27.11 8.79 0.07
N TRP A 415 26.92 9.79 -0.80
CA TRP A 415 26.05 9.75 -1.97
C TRP A 415 26.67 10.54 -3.11
N PRO A 416 26.27 10.28 -4.38
CA PRO A 416 26.76 11.05 -5.49
C PRO A 416 26.45 12.54 -5.30
N ALA A 417 27.51 13.35 -5.42
CA ALA A 417 27.44 14.79 -5.29
C ALA A 417 27.84 15.50 -6.58
N PHE A 418 27.03 16.48 -6.97
CA PHE A 418 27.27 17.34 -8.12
C PHE A 418 27.23 18.81 -7.69
N PHE A 419 28.00 19.67 -8.34
CA PHE A 419 27.99 21.11 -8.04
C PHE A 419 27.09 21.91 -8.97
N ASP A 420 26.70 21.34 -10.11
CA ASP A 420 25.82 21.99 -11.07
C ASP A 420 24.97 20.95 -11.80
N ALA A 421 23.76 21.35 -12.23
CA ALA A 421 22.85 20.51 -13.01
C ALA A 421 22.75 21.03 -14.44
N ILE A 422 22.30 20.18 -15.37
CA ILE A 422 22.00 20.64 -16.73
C ILE A 422 20.90 21.71 -16.64
N PRO A 423 21.04 22.87 -17.31
CA PRO A 423 20.08 23.97 -17.21
C PRO A 423 18.65 23.51 -17.53
N GLY A 424 17.72 23.75 -16.59
CA GLY A 424 16.31 23.37 -16.73
C GLY A 424 15.99 21.89 -16.47
N ALA A 425 16.98 21.03 -16.21
CA ALA A 425 16.76 19.60 -15.96
C ALA A 425 16.17 19.31 -14.56
N VAL A 426 16.31 20.26 -13.64
CA VAL A 426 16.06 20.09 -12.22
C VAL A 426 15.20 21.23 -11.67
N LYS A 427 14.16 20.88 -10.90
CA LYS A 427 13.32 21.82 -10.14
C LYS A 427 13.74 21.82 -8.67
N ARG A 428 13.61 22.99 -8.03
CA ARG A 428 13.95 23.21 -6.61
C ARG A 428 12.68 23.56 -5.85
N HIS A 429 12.44 22.88 -4.73
CA HIS A 429 11.29 23.09 -3.86
C HIS A 429 11.76 23.28 -2.42
N GLU A 430 11.13 24.20 -1.68
CA GLU A 430 11.44 24.39 -0.26
C GLU A 430 10.83 23.23 0.56
N ASP A 431 11.67 22.53 1.32
CA ASP A 431 11.31 21.43 2.20
C ASP A 431 11.48 21.86 3.65
N ARG A 432 10.36 22.00 4.37
CA ARG A 432 10.30 22.34 5.81
C ARG A 432 9.99 21.14 6.70
N THR A 433 10.06 19.93 6.15
CA THR A 433 9.83 18.71 6.94
C THR A 433 10.94 18.49 7.95
N LEU A 434 10.64 17.80 9.05
CA LEU A 434 11.60 17.49 10.13
C LEU A 434 12.18 18.74 10.85
N GLY A 435 11.49 19.88 10.79
CA GLY A 435 11.88 21.09 11.52
C GLY A 435 13.14 21.79 10.98
N MET A 436 13.58 21.44 9.76
CA MET A 436 14.72 22.05 9.08
C MET A 436 14.28 22.62 7.74
N THR A 437 14.85 23.76 7.32
CA THR A 437 14.63 24.33 5.98
C THR A 437 15.70 23.81 5.03
N ARG A 438 15.32 22.95 4.09
CA ARG A 438 16.18 22.40 3.04
C ARG A 438 15.57 22.70 1.67
N ILE A 439 16.36 22.54 0.62
CA ILE A 439 15.87 22.68 -0.77
C ILE A 439 15.84 21.29 -1.40
N GLU A 440 14.64 20.75 -1.58
CA GLU A 440 14.40 19.51 -2.32
C GLU A 440 14.66 19.73 -3.81
N ILE A 441 15.26 18.72 -4.42
CA ILE A 441 15.54 18.65 -5.85
C ILE A 441 14.68 17.55 -6.49
N THR A 442 13.94 17.90 -7.53
CA THR A 442 13.16 16.97 -8.35
C THR A 442 13.51 17.06 -9.83
N CYS A 443 13.28 15.99 -10.58
CA CYS A 443 13.43 15.99 -12.04
C CYS A 443 12.38 16.92 -12.67
N ALA A 444 12.78 17.82 -13.56
CA ALA A 444 11.84 18.75 -14.17
C ALA A 444 10.82 18.09 -15.11
N ALA A 445 11.16 16.93 -15.68
CA ALA A 445 10.36 16.22 -16.68
C ALA A 445 9.31 15.28 -16.07
N CYS A 446 9.63 14.55 -15.00
CA CYS A 446 8.74 13.55 -14.39
C CYS A 446 8.44 13.81 -12.91
N ASP A 447 8.91 14.93 -12.36
CA ASP A 447 8.78 15.32 -10.95
C ASP A 447 9.27 14.22 -9.96
N GLY A 448 10.18 13.35 -10.42
CA GLY A 448 10.80 12.31 -9.59
C GLY A 448 11.76 12.92 -8.56
N HIS A 449 11.68 12.46 -7.32
CA HIS A 449 12.53 12.92 -6.23
C HIS A 449 13.99 12.47 -6.40
N LEU A 450 14.92 13.43 -6.40
CA LEU A 450 16.36 13.19 -6.56
C LEU A 450 17.12 13.27 -5.23
N ARG A 451 16.69 14.20 -4.36
CA ARG A 451 17.07 14.46 -2.94
C ARG A 451 17.14 15.96 -2.67
N HIS A 452 18.29 16.53 -2.28
CA HIS A 452 18.40 17.88 -1.72
C HIS A 452 19.69 18.59 -2.14
N VAL A 453 19.61 19.91 -2.30
CA VAL A 453 20.77 20.79 -2.54
C VAL A 453 21.11 21.57 -1.27
N PHE A 454 22.39 21.66 -1.00
CA PHE A 454 22.97 22.46 0.07
C PHE A 454 23.87 23.53 -0.56
N LYS A 455 23.94 24.72 0.04
CA LYS A 455 24.77 25.84 -0.42
C LYS A 455 25.60 26.37 0.73
N GLY A 456 26.77 26.95 0.43
CA GLY A 456 27.59 27.63 1.44
C GLY A 456 28.37 26.69 2.35
N GLU A 457 28.72 25.50 1.86
CA GLU A 457 29.48 24.50 2.62
C GLU A 457 31.00 24.66 2.45
N GLY A 458 31.45 25.57 1.57
CA GLY A 458 32.86 25.88 1.37
C GLY A 458 33.60 24.84 0.53
N PHE A 459 32.91 24.14 -0.36
CA PHE A 459 33.58 23.22 -1.28
C PHE A 459 34.34 24.00 -2.36
N PRO A 460 35.48 23.50 -2.86
CA PRO A 460 36.24 24.15 -3.93
C PRO A 460 35.58 23.92 -5.30
N THR A 461 34.30 24.27 -5.42
CA THR A 461 33.48 24.15 -6.62
C THR A 461 33.02 25.53 -7.09
N PRO A 462 32.82 25.76 -8.40
CA PRO A 462 32.50 27.09 -8.93
C PRO A 462 31.23 27.74 -8.36
N THR A 463 30.27 26.92 -7.92
CA THR A 463 28.95 27.35 -7.44
C THR A 463 28.82 27.31 -5.92
N ASP A 464 29.76 26.66 -5.22
CA ASP A 464 29.66 26.30 -3.79
C ASP A 464 28.29 25.66 -3.42
N GLU A 465 27.73 24.91 -4.38
CA GLU A 465 26.53 24.09 -4.18
C GLU A 465 26.91 22.61 -4.14
N ARG A 466 26.19 21.86 -3.30
CA ARG A 466 26.27 20.40 -3.24
C ARG A 466 24.88 19.82 -3.47
N HIS A 467 24.66 19.34 -4.68
CA HIS A 467 23.51 18.51 -5.02
C HIS A 467 23.80 17.10 -4.53
N CYS A 468 23.26 16.74 -3.37
CA CYS A 468 23.32 15.39 -2.84
C CYS A 468 22.19 14.61 -3.50
N VAL A 469 22.49 13.54 -4.25
CA VAL A 469 21.51 12.81 -5.06
C VAL A 469 21.52 11.32 -4.70
N ASN A 470 20.37 10.66 -4.76
CA ASN A 470 20.27 9.21 -4.59
C ASN A 470 20.79 8.46 -5.83
N SER A 471 21.63 7.43 -5.69
CA SER A 471 22.19 6.72 -6.85
C SER A 471 21.12 5.98 -7.65
N VAL A 472 20.15 5.36 -6.97
CA VAL A 472 19.01 4.62 -7.54
C VAL A 472 18.06 5.55 -8.31
N SER A 473 18.11 6.87 -8.06
CA SER A 473 17.38 7.87 -8.85
C SER A 473 18.05 8.24 -10.17
N LEU A 474 19.29 7.77 -10.39
CA LEU A 474 20.11 8.07 -11.56
C LEU A 474 20.32 6.82 -12.42
N LYS A 475 20.63 7.06 -13.70
CA LYS A 475 21.13 6.06 -14.63
C LYS A 475 22.28 6.65 -15.43
N PHE A 476 23.43 5.99 -15.42
CA PHE A 476 24.60 6.48 -16.13
C PHE A 476 24.58 6.07 -17.61
N HIS A 477 24.97 7.00 -18.47
CA HIS A 477 25.18 6.79 -19.90
C HIS A 477 26.59 7.25 -20.26
N GLU A 478 27.44 6.31 -20.66
CA GLU A 478 28.79 6.58 -21.17
C GLU A 478 28.71 7.43 -22.44
N GLU A 479 29.54 8.49 -22.51
CA GLU A 479 29.79 9.19 -23.78
C GLU A 479 30.83 8.37 -24.57
N LYS A 480 30.44 7.85 -25.74
CA LYS A 480 31.32 7.08 -26.63
C LYS A 480 32.12 7.97 -27.57
#